data_AF-X1PDY9-F1
#
_entry.id   AF-X1PDY9-F1
#
_cell.length_a   1.000
_cell.length_b   1.000
_cell.length_c   1.000
_cell.angle_alpha   90.00
_cell.angle_beta   90.00
_cell.angle_gamma   90.00
#
_symmetry.space_group_name_H-M   'P 1'
#
loop_
_entity.id
_entity.type
_entity.pdbx_description
1 polymer ?
#
loop_
_entity_poly.entity_id
_entity_poly.type
_entity_poly.pdbx_seq_one_letter_code
_entity_poly.pdbx_strand_id
1 'polypeptide(L)' 'MAKLLVDTAQEEGAGAVAHGCTGKGNDQVRFEVSINALAPGLKIIAPAREWGTNMAHL' A
#
# COMPACT_ATOMS: atom_id res chain seq x y z
N MET A 1 11.04 4.15 0.93
CA MET A 1 10.23 3.11 0.25
C MET A 1 9.02 3.71 -0.46
N ALA A 2 8.13 4.45 0.23
CA ALA A 2 6.91 5.00 -0.39
C ALA A 2 7.14 5.86 -1.66
N LYS A 3 8.22 6.65 -1.71
CA LYS A 3 8.55 7.43 -2.91
C LYS A 3 8.78 6.58 -4.15
N LEU A 4 9.58 5.52 -4.05
CA LEU A 4 9.81 4.61 -5.19
C LEU A 4 8.52 3.93 -5.64
N LEU A 5 7.66 3.53 -4.69
CA LEU A 5 6.37 2.93 -4.99
C LEU A 5 5.45 3.89 -5.76
N VAL A 6 5.43 5.16 -5.37
CA VAL A 6 4.64 6.21 -6.03
C VAL A 6 5.23 6.57 -7.40
N ASP A 7 6.54 6.75 -7.49
CA ASP A 7 7.23 7.09 -8.74
C ASP A 7 6.98 5.98 -9.78
N THR A 8 7.16 4.70 -9.42
CA THR A 8 6.84 3.56 -10.30
C THR A 8 5.36 3.50 -10.66
N ALA A 9 4.45 3.74 -9.72
CA ALA A 9 3.01 3.76 -10.04
C ALA A 9 2.66 4.85 -11.06
N GLN A 10 3.32 6.00 -11.02
CA GLN A 10 3.13 7.08 -11.99
C GLN A 10 3.74 6.73 -13.35
N GLU A 11 4.95 6.17 -13.37
CA GLU A 11 5.64 5.72 -14.59
C GLU A 11 4.83 4.66 -15.35
N GLU A 12 4.22 3.73 -14.62
CA GLU A 12 3.40 2.64 -15.18
C GLU A 12 1.93 3.05 -15.44
N GLY A 13 1.53 4.27 -15.09
CA GLY A 13 0.12 4.70 -15.19
C GLY A 13 -0.85 3.92 -14.28
N ALA A 14 -0.34 3.38 -13.17
CA ALA A 14 -1.11 2.56 -12.25
C ALA A 14 -2.10 3.38 -11.42
N GLY A 15 -3.33 2.89 -11.31
CA GLY A 15 -4.37 3.51 -10.47
C GLY A 15 -4.29 3.14 -8.98
N ALA A 16 -3.45 2.18 -8.61
CA ALA A 16 -3.34 1.68 -7.24
C ALA A 16 -1.96 1.10 -6.91
N VAL A 17 -1.62 1.06 -5.63
CA VAL A 17 -0.46 0.34 -5.05
C VAL A 17 -0.90 -0.58 -3.92
N ALA A 18 -0.14 -1.64 -3.67
CA ALA A 18 -0.44 -2.62 -2.63
C ALA A 18 0.70 -2.78 -1.62
N HIS A 19 0.37 -3.05 -0.35
CA HIS A 19 1.35 -3.43 0.68
C HIS A 19 0.88 -4.62 1.53
N GLY A 20 1.84 -5.40 2.04
CA GLY A 20 1.58 -6.56 2.90
C GLY A 20 1.55 -6.27 4.41
N CYS A 21 1.69 -5.02 4.85
CA CYS A 21 1.67 -4.69 6.29
C CYS A 21 0.36 -5.13 6.95
N THR A 22 0.47 -5.74 8.13
CA THR A 22 -0.68 -6.09 8.97
C THR A 22 -1.23 -4.87 9.70
N GLY A 23 -2.47 -4.94 10.20
CA GLY A 23 -3.07 -3.85 10.99
C GLY A 23 -2.56 -3.70 12.43
N LYS A 24 -1.55 -4.49 12.86
CA LYS A 24 -1.04 -4.47 14.24
C LYS A 24 0.28 -3.71 14.39
N GLY A 25 0.82 -3.12 13.32
CA GLY A 25 2.14 -2.48 13.32
C GLY A 25 2.14 -1.08 12.71
N ASN A 26 3.17 -0.29 13.05
CA ASN A 26 3.33 1.10 12.61
C ASN A 26 3.65 1.24 11.12
N ASP A 27 4.10 0.16 10.46
CA ASP A 27 4.51 0.22 9.07
C ASP A 27 3.34 0.52 8.12
N GLN A 28 2.12 0.05 8.44
CA GLN A 28 0.92 0.44 7.71
C GLN A 28 0.72 1.96 7.73
N VAL A 29 0.80 2.58 8.92
CA VAL A 29 0.68 4.03 9.07
C VAL A 29 1.77 4.76 8.29
N ARG A 30 3.02 4.28 8.37
CA ARG A 30 4.15 4.88 7.65
C ARG A 30 3.94 4.84 6.14
N PHE A 31 3.48 3.72 5.59
CA PHE A 31 3.21 3.60 4.15
C PHE A 31 2.04 4.48 3.74
N GLU A 32 0.89 4.39 4.41
CA GLU A 32 -0.31 5.10 3.99
C GLU A 32 -0.17 6.61 4.10
N VAL A 33 0.42 7.11 5.19
CA VAL A 33 0.68 8.55 5.35
C VAL A 33 1.65 9.04 4.27
N SER A 34 2.73 8.29 4.00
CA SER A 34 3.70 8.70 3.00
C SER A 34 3.14 8.66 1.59
N ILE A 35 2.36 7.63 1.23
CA ILE A 35 1.72 7.50 -0.09
C ILE A 35 0.69 8.61 -0.27
N ASN A 36 -0.17 8.85 0.73
CA ASN A 36 -1.16 9.94 0.66
C ASN A 36 -0.51 11.33 0.57
N ALA A 37 0.63 11.54 1.23
CA ALA A 37 1.37 12.80 1.14
C ALA A 37 2.00 13.02 -0.25
N LEU A 38 2.45 11.96 -0.92
CA LEU A 38 3.13 12.03 -2.22
C LEU A 38 2.17 11.95 -3.41
N ALA A 39 1.07 11.19 -3.28
CA ALA A 39 0.09 10.92 -4.33
C ALA A 39 -1.30 10.69 -3.71
N PRO A 40 -2.00 11.74 -3.25
CA PRO A 40 -3.29 11.62 -2.55
C PRO A 40 -4.42 10.98 -3.37
N GLY A 41 -4.28 10.91 -4.69
CA GLY A 41 -5.23 10.24 -5.59
C GLY A 41 -4.92 8.76 -5.84
N LEU A 42 -3.79 8.24 -5.36
CA LEU A 42 -3.37 6.87 -5.61
C LEU A 42 -4.07 5.92 -4.64
N LYS A 43 -4.83 4.96 -5.17
CA LYS A 43 -5.55 4.00 -4.32
C LYS A 43 -4.56 3.07 -3.61
N ILE A 44 -4.74 2.86 -2.30
CA ILE A 44 -3.94 1.92 -1.52
C ILE A 44 -4.76 0.66 -1.27
N ILE A 45 -4.16 -0.51 -1.52
CA ILE A 45 -4.73 -1.83 -1.25
C ILE A 45 -3.87 -2.50 -0.16
N ALA A 46 -4.49 -2.94 0.93
CA ALA A 46 -3.79 -3.62 2.03
C ALA A 46 -4.37 -5.03 2.27
N PRO A 47 -4.03 -6.05 1.44
CA PRO A 47 -4.63 -7.38 1.50
C PRO A 47 -4.54 -8.05 2.86
N ALA A 48 -3.37 -7.95 3.52
CA ALA A 48 -3.12 -8.54 4.83
C ALA A 48 -4.02 -7.97 5.95
N ARG A 49 -4.61 -6.79 5.74
CA ARG A 49 -5.57 -6.17 6.64
C ARG A 49 -7.01 -6.38 6.18
N GLU A 50 -7.28 -6.14 4.90
CA GLU A 50 -8.64 -6.03 4.35
C GLU A 50 -9.27 -7.37 4.00
N TRP A 51 -8.46 -8.35 3.59
CA TRP A 51 -8.97 -9.62 3.10
C TRP A 51 -8.88 -10.74 4.12
N GLY A 52 -8.38 -10.44 5.32
CA GLY A 52 -8.27 -11.40 6.42
C GLY A 52 -7.43 -12.60 6.00
N THR A 53 -6.10 -12.49 6.06
CA THR A 53 -5.23 -13.65 5.84
C THR A 53 -5.47 -14.69 6.93
N ASN A 54 -6.34 -15.67 6.67
CA ASN A 54 -5.93 -17.03 6.93
C ASN A 54 -4.80 -17.31 5.93
N MET A 55 -3.66 -17.78 6.40
CA MET A 55 -2.52 -18.15 5.54
C MET A 55 -2.86 -19.43 4.75
N ALA A 56 -3.90 -19.41 3.90
CA ALA A 56 -4.45 -20.59 3.23
C ALA A 56 -5.02 -20.33 1.82
N HIS A 57 -4.82 -19.15 1.23
CA HIS A 57 -5.21 -18.86 -0.16
C HIS A 57 -4.01 -18.61 -1.09
N LEU A 58 -2.84 -19.12 -0.71
CA LEU A 58 -1.72 -19.37 -1.63
C LEU A 58 -1.66 -20.86 -1.95
#